data_AF-A0A2A4TNJ2-F1
#
_entry.id   AF-A0A2A4TNJ2-F1
#
_cell.length_a   1.000
_cell.length_b   1.000
_cell.length_c   1.000
_cell.angle_alpha   90.00
_cell.angle_beta   90.00
_cell.angle_gamma   90.00
#
_symmetry.space_group_name_H-M   'P 1'
#
loop_
_entity.id
_entity.type
_entity.pdbx_description
1 polymer ?
#
loop_
_entity_poly.entity_id
_entity_poly.type
_entity_poly.pdbx_seq_one_letter_code
_entity_poly.pdbx_strand_id
1 'polypeptide(L)'
;MQLTKQQVTYIDDYLKHHKVKYWDIRIELLDHIVTKTEVLMREGLSFDKALEEVHVSFGNHLRKYHHSTIDYDIFVNGDGYASFVEEKRDALFKKYRRERKEEFNTVFGPIEKKIGLIVFCVLLFLLTKNLSDKVFVGLFAVLAYLPIFSMFFLGIKNFFKYRIKNSLNIQTAFTVSILGVGFLNLTLQLGPRVLNWEHLRALFAIMAIFQFVFTYLGLKVYRKSLKEYANLHRKLQSI
;
A
#
# COMPACT_ATOMS: atom_id res chain seq x y z
N MET A 1 -32.75 1.12 -16.04
CA MET A 1 -32.81 -0.34 -15.80
C MET A 1 -31.72 -0.68 -14.79
N GLN A 2 -32.02 -1.52 -13.81
CA GLN A 2 -31.05 -1.96 -12.79
C GLN A 2 -30.63 -3.40 -13.06
N LEU A 3 -29.35 -3.72 -12.79
CA LEU A 3 -28.87 -5.10 -12.90
C LEU A 3 -29.48 -5.98 -11.80
N THR A 4 -29.73 -7.24 -12.15
CA THR A 4 -30.13 -8.26 -11.17
C THR A 4 -28.94 -8.65 -10.29
N LYS A 5 -29.22 -9.21 -9.10
CA LYS A 5 -28.16 -9.73 -8.22
C LYS A 5 -27.28 -10.76 -8.92
N GLN A 6 -27.87 -11.61 -9.76
CA GLN A 6 -27.14 -12.63 -10.53
C GLN A 6 -26.15 -12.00 -11.51
N GLN A 7 -26.55 -10.93 -12.21
CA GLN A 7 -25.67 -10.19 -13.13
C GLN A 7 -24.53 -9.48 -12.38
N VAL A 8 -24.81 -8.92 -11.20
CA VAL A 8 -23.76 -8.32 -10.36
C VAL A 8 -22.77 -9.38 -9.86
N THR A 9 -23.26 -10.54 -9.41
CA THR A 9 -22.41 -11.68 -9.02
C THR A 9 -21.58 -12.18 -10.20
N TYR A 10 -22.16 -12.26 -11.40
CA TYR A 10 -21.43 -12.61 -12.61
C TYR A 10 -20.26 -11.66 -12.87
N ILE A 11 -20.47 -10.33 -12.76
CA ILE A 11 -19.40 -9.34 -12.93
C ILE A 11 -18.31 -9.47 -11.84
N ASP A 12 -18.68 -9.71 -10.58
CA ASP A 12 -17.70 -9.89 -9.50
C ASP A 12 -16.85 -11.16 -9.70
N ASP A 13 -17.47 -12.28 -10.08
CA ASP A 13 -16.75 -13.53 -10.36
C ASP A 13 -15.87 -13.41 -11.61
N TYR A 14 -16.35 -12.67 -12.61
CA TYR A 14 -15.58 -12.28 -13.77
C TYR A 14 -14.31 -11.49 -13.39
N LEU A 15 -14.40 -10.47 -12.54
CA LEU A 15 -13.24 -9.71 -12.05
C LEU A 15 -12.26 -10.59 -11.25
N LYS A 16 -12.76 -11.56 -10.49
CA LYS A 16 -11.91 -12.55 -9.79
C LYS A 16 -11.15 -13.43 -10.79
N HIS A 17 -11.83 -13.89 -11.84
CA HIS A 17 -11.23 -14.71 -12.90
C HIS A 17 -10.07 -13.97 -13.59
N HIS A 18 -10.24 -12.67 -13.87
CA HIS A 18 -9.20 -11.79 -14.42
C HIS A 18 -8.16 -11.31 -13.39
N LYS A 19 -8.03 -12.00 -12.26
CA LYS A 19 -6.96 -11.80 -11.26
C LYS A 19 -6.93 -10.40 -10.65
N VAL A 20 -8.06 -9.71 -10.53
CA VAL A 20 -8.14 -8.50 -9.70
C VAL A 20 -8.10 -8.92 -8.22
N LYS A 21 -6.89 -8.91 -7.64
CA LYS A 21 -6.62 -9.51 -6.32
C LYS A 21 -7.10 -8.67 -5.14
N TYR A 22 -7.23 -7.36 -5.34
CA TYR A 22 -7.49 -6.40 -4.26
C TYR A 22 -8.97 -6.16 -4.10
N TRP A 23 -9.53 -6.43 -2.91
CA TRP A 23 -10.97 -6.31 -2.70
C TRP A 23 -11.48 -4.87 -2.86
N ASP A 24 -10.70 -3.90 -2.40
CA ASP A 24 -11.04 -2.48 -2.46
C ASP A 24 -11.07 -1.98 -3.90
N ILE A 25 -10.18 -2.50 -4.74
CA ILE A 25 -10.19 -2.21 -6.18
C ILE A 25 -11.29 -2.97 -6.91
N ARG A 26 -11.57 -4.23 -6.53
CA ARG A 26 -12.69 -4.98 -7.13
C ARG A 26 -14.03 -4.30 -6.91
N ILE A 27 -14.28 -3.77 -5.71
CA ILE A 27 -15.52 -3.06 -5.43
C ILE A 27 -15.63 -1.80 -6.29
N GLU A 28 -14.55 -1.05 -6.44
CA GLU A 28 -14.54 0.14 -7.31
C GLU A 28 -14.78 -0.22 -8.79
N LEU A 29 -14.11 -1.26 -9.29
CA LEU A 29 -14.34 -1.76 -10.65
C LEU A 29 -15.76 -2.31 -10.82
N LEU A 30 -16.29 -3.04 -9.85
CA LEU A 30 -17.64 -3.58 -9.87
C LEU A 30 -18.66 -2.45 -9.96
N ASP A 31 -18.55 -1.43 -9.11
CA ASP A 31 -19.43 -0.25 -9.13
C ASP A 31 -19.38 0.48 -10.48
N HIS A 32 -18.17 0.70 -11.02
CA HIS A 32 -17.99 1.33 -12.32
C HIS A 32 -18.62 0.50 -13.45
N ILE A 33 -18.33 -0.81 -13.48
CA ILE A 33 -18.82 -1.71 -14.52
C ILE A 33 -20.35 -1.82 -14.46
N VAL A 34 -20.91 -2.00 -13.27
CA VAL A 34 -22.37 -2.06 -13.06
C VAL A 34 -23.02 -0.78 -13.57
N THR A 35 -22.53 0.38 -13.13
CA THR A 35 -23.09 1.68 -13.50
C THR A 35 -23.06 1.90 -15.02
N LYS A 36 -21.92 1.61 -15.66
CA LYS A 36 -21.78 1.77 -17.11
C LYS A 36 -22.63 0.79 -17.90
N THR A 37 -22.70 -0.46 -17.45
CA THR A 37 -23.55 -1.48 -18.08
C THR A 37 -25.02 -1.07 -18.02
N GLU A 38 -25.50 -0.57 -16.87
CA GLU A 38 -26.88 -0.08 -16.72
C GLU A 38 -27.21 1.13 -17.60
N VAL A 39 -26.23 1.98 -17.90
CA VAL A 39 -26.39 3.10 -18.83
C VAL A 39 -26.56 2.57 -20.25
N LEU A 40 -25.66 1.72 -20.73
CA LEU A 40 -25.73 1.13 -22.06
C LEU A 40 -27.00 0.28 -22.27
N MET A 41 -27.43 -0.45 -21.24
CA MET A 41 -28.69 -1.19 -21.31
C MET A 41 -29.92 -0.28 -21.40
N ARG A 42 -29.88 0.92 -20.81
CA ARG A 42 -30.93 1.93 -21.00
C ARG A 42 -30.94 2.51 -22.42
N GLU A 43 -29.78 2.53 -23.07
CA GLU A 43 -29.62 2.95 -24.46
C GLU A 43 -30.01 1.85 -25.47
N GLY A 44 -30.43 0.68 -24.97
CA GLY A 44 -31.01 -0.40 -25.77
C GLY A 44 -30.10 -1.60 -26.00
N LEU A 45 -28.90 -1.63 -25.41
CA LEU A 45 -27.99 -2.77 -25.52
C LEU A 45 -28.46 -3.94 -24.63
N SER A 46 -28.22 -5.18 -25.08
CA SER A 46 -28.33 -6.34 -24.21
C SER A 46 -27.25 -6.32 -23.13
N PHE A 47 -27.45 -7.04 -22.03
CA PHE A 47 -26.47 -7.14 -20.95
C PHE A 47 -25.08 -7.55 -21.45
N ASP A 48 -25.01 -8.61 -22.27
CA ASP A 48 -23.74 -9.13 -22.78
C ASP A 48 -23.02 -8.10 -23.66
N LYS A 49 -23.76 -7.39 -24.51
CA LYS A 49 -23.21 -6.35 -25.38
C LYS A 49 -22.72 -5.14 -24.59
N ALA A 50 -23.50 -4.71 -23.60
CA ALA A 50 -23.11 -3.63 -22.71
C ALA A 50 -21.84 -4.01 -21.92
N LEU A 51 -21.74 -5.24 -21.41
CA LEU A 51 -20.56 -5.70 -20.69
C LEU A 51 -19.34 -5.85 -21.60
N GLU A 52 -19.51 -6.34 -22.84
CA GLU A 52 -18.46 -6.36 -23.87
C GLU A 52 -17.88 -4.97 -24.12
N GLU A 53 -18.75 -3.97 -24.29
CA GLU A 53 -18.34 -2.60 -24.54
C GLU A 53 -17.62 -1.99 -23.34
N VAL A 54 -18.12 -2.20 -22.13
CA VAL A 54 -17.44 -1.76 -20.90
C VAL A 54 -16.08 -2.43 -20.77
N HIS A 55 -15.96 -3.73 -21.01
CA HIS A 55 -14.69 -4.44 -20.94
C HIS A 55 -13.64 -3.86 -21.89
N VAL A 56 -14.03 -3.60 -23.15
CA VAL A 56 -13.16 -2.97 -24.16
C VAL A 56 -12.79 -1.54 -23.75
N SER A 57 -13.72 -0.80 -23.14
CA SER A 57 -13.46 0.58 -22.67
C SER A 57 -12.36 0.68 -21.62
N PHE A 58 -12.11 -0.39 -20.84
CA PHE A 58 -10.96 -0.48 -19.93
C PHE A 58 -9.63 -0.74 -20.65
N GLY A 59 -9.61 -0.92 -21.98
CA GLY A 59 -8.43 -1.25 -22.77
C GLY A 59 -8.15 -2.75 -22.88
N ASN A 60 -9.14 -3.60 -22.54
CA ASN A 60 -9.03 -5.04 -22.74
C ASN A 60 -9.43 -5.45 -24.17
N HIS A 61 -9.05 -6.66 -24.55
CA HIS A 61 -9.30 -7.23 -25.86
C HIS A 61 -10.30 -8.38 -25.80
N LEU A 62 -11.24 -8.39 -26.75
CA LEU A 62 -12.11 -9.51 -27.00
C LEU A 62 -11.39 -10.52 -27.89
N ARG A 63 -11.55 -11.81 -27.61
CA ARG A 63 -11.22 -12.87 -28.59
C ARG A 63 -12.33 -13.90 -28.50
N LYS A 64 -13.09 -14.08 -29.57
CA LYS A 64 -14.04 -15.19 -29.67
C LYS A 64 -13.27 -16.45 -30.06
N TYR A 65 -13.03 -17.35 -29.12
CA TYR A 65 -12.66 -18.71 -29.48
C TYR A 65 -13.90 -19.45 -29.98
N HIS A 66 -13.82 -20.08 -31.14
CA HIS A 66 -14.94 -20.82 -31.73
C HIS A 66 -15.25 -22.17 -31.04
N HIS A 67 -14.48 -22.57 -30.00
CA HIS A 67 -14.47 -23.94 -29.48
C HIS A 67 -14.37 -24.08 -27.97
N SER A 68 -14.96 -23.16 -27.20
CA SER A 68 -14.84 -23.26 -25.75
C SER A 68 -16.20 -23.18 -25.07
N THR A 69 -16.44 -24.18 -24.23
CA THR A 69 -17.68 -24.50 -23.52
C THR A 69 -17.84 -23.69 -22.22
N ILE A 70 -17.04 -22.64 -22.01
CA ILE A 70 -17.01 -21.84 -20.79
C ILE A 70 -17.44 -20.40 -21.14
N ASP A 71 -18.57 -19.94 -20.58
CA ASP A 71 -19.18 -18.63 -20.88
C ASP A 71 -18.25 -17.41 -20.66
N TYR A 72 -17.13 -17.57 -19.94
CA TYR A 72 -16.15 -16.52 -19.70
C TYR A 72 -15.17 -16.27 -20.87
N ASP A 73 -15.16 -17.13 -21.90
CA ASP A 73 -14.13 -17.14 -22.96
C ASP A 73 -14.19 -16.00 -23.98
N ILE A 74 -15.19 -15.10 -23.89
CA ILE A 74 -15.28 -13.93 -24.77
C ILE A 74 -14.21 -12.88 -24.41
N PHE A 75 -13.75 -12.90 -23.15
CA PHE A 75 -12.87 -11.92 -22.55
C PHE A 75 -11.49 -12.52 -22.30
N VAL A 76 -10.50 -12.14 -23.11
CA VAL A 76 -9.23 -12.90 -23.16
C VAL A 76 -8.16 -12.38 -22.22
N ASN A 77 -8.18 -11.07 -21.93
CA ASN A 77 -7.19 -10.47 -21.05
C ASN A 77 -7.84 -9.56 -20.00
N GLY A 78 -7.07 -9.27 -18.95
CA GLY A 78 -7.43 -8.30 -17.91
C GLY A 78 -6.40 -7.17 -17.85
N ASP A 79 -5.72 -6.89 -18.97
CA ASP A 79 -4.59 -5.94 -19.03
C ASP A 79 -5.03 -4.51 -18.72
N GLY A 80 -6.25 -4.15 -19.13
CA GLY A 80 -6.91 -2.91 -18.78
C GLY A 80 -7.18 -2.80 -17.27
N TYR A 81 -7.65 -3.88 -16.65
CA TYR A 81 -7.83 -3.93 -15.19
C TYR A 81 -6.49 -3.88 -14.44
N ALA A 82 -5.46 -4.52 -14.98
CA ALA A 82 -4.11 -4.43 -14.42
C ALA A 82 -3.58 -3.00 -14.50
N SER A 83 -3.76 -2.33 -15.64
CA SER A 83 -3.39 -0.92 -15.83
C SER A 83 -4.14 0.01 -14.88
N PHE A 84 -5.44 -0.25 -14.65
CA PHE A 84 -6.23 0.47 -13.65
C PHE A 84 -5.69 0.27 -12.23
N VAL A 85 -5.35 -0.97 -11.84
CA VAL A 85 -4.74 -1.26 -10.54
C VAL A 85 -3.42 -0.50 -10.36
N GLU A 86 -2.60 -0.42 -11.41
CA GLU A 86 -1.34 0.31 -11.42
C GLU A 86 -1.53 1.82 -11.28
N GLU A 87 -2.45 2.41 -12.04
CA GLU A 87 -2.81 3.82 -11.93
C GLU A 87 -3.29 4.17 -10.52
N LYS A 88 -4.18 3.33 -9.95
CA LYS A 88 -4.65 3.48 -8.57
C LYS A 88 -3.51 3.38 -7.57
N ARG A 89 -2.58 2.44 -7.75
CA ARG A 89 -1.41 2.31 -6.89
C ARG A 89 -0.57 3.58 -6.90
N ASP A 90 -0.32 4.17 -8.06
CA ASP A 90 0.44 5.42 -8.18
C ASP A 90 -0.27 6.60 -7.52
N ALA A 91 -1.59 6.71 -7.72
CA ALA A 91 -2.41 7.71 -7.04
C ALA A 91 -2.34 7.54 -5.51
N LEU A 92 -2.38 6.31 -5.00
CA LEU A 92 -2.25 6.00 -3.58
C LEU A 92 -0.85 6.32 -3.04
N PHE A 93 0.21 6.05 -3.80
CA PHE A 93 1.56 6.48 -3.43
C PHE A 93 1.67 8.00 -3.31
N LYS A 94 1.04 8.76 -4.22
CA LYS A 94 0.97 10.23 -4.12
C LYS A 94 0.18 10.67 -2.87
N LYS A 95 -1.00 10.08 -2.65
CA LYS A 95 -1.86 10.33 -1.48
C LYS A 95 -1.10 10.11 -0.17
N TYR A 96 -0.52 8.93 0.04
CA TYR A 96 0.14 8.62 1.31
C TYR A 96 1.47 9.36 1.51
N ARG A 97 2.17 9.76 0.44
CA ARG A 97 3.30 10.70 0.57
C ARG A 97 2.86 12.07 1.08
N ARG A 98 1.72 12.58 0.59
CA ARG A 98 1.13 13.83 1.07
C ARG A 98 0.70 13.71 2.53
N GLU A 99 -0.04 12.66 2.90
CA GLU A 99 -0.45 12.42 4.29
C GLU A 99 0.76 12.31 5.24
N ARG A 100 1.85 11.65 4.81
CA ARG A 100 3.07 11.59 5.63
C ARG A 100 3.71 12.97 5.82
N LYS A 101 3.68 13.84 4.80
CA LYS A 101 4.17 15.22 4.89
C LYS A 101 3.30 16.04 5.85
N GLU A 102 1.99 15.85 5.82
CA GLU A 102 1.07 16.47 6.78
C GLU A 102 1.39 16.01 8.21
N GLU A 103 1.55 14.69 8.43
CA GLU A 103 1.95 14.14 9.73
C GLU A 103 3.33 14.64 10.19
N PHE A 104 4.28 14.85 9.27
CA PHE A 104 5.58 15.46 9.59
C PHE A 104 5.38 16.85 10.19
N ASN A 105 4.58 17.69 9.53
CA ASN A 105 4.30 19.05 10.00
C ASN A 105 3.52 19.05 11.32
N THR A 106 2.62 18.09 11.52
CA THR A 106 1.90 17.94 12.80
C THR A 106 2.82 17.52 13.94
N VAL A 107 3.74 16.58 13.70
CA VAL A 107 4.64 16.04 14.74
C VAL A 107 5.80 16.98 15.04
N PHE A 108 6.43 17.54 14.02
CA PHE A 108 7.65 18.35 14.14
C PHE A 108 7.42 19.84 13.86
N GLY A 109 6.17 20.28 13.70
CA GLY A 109 5.81 21.69 13.63
C GLY A 109 6.12 22.44 14.93
N PRO A 110 5.65 21.95 16.10
CA PRO A 110 5.91 22.58 17.40
C PRO A 110 7.40 22.64 17.75
N ILE A 111 7.84 23.76 18.33
CA ILE A 111 9.27 24.02 18.61
C ILE A 111 9.85 23.03 19.63
N GLU A 112 9.04 22.61 20.60
CA GLU A 112 9.44 21.66 21.66
C GLU A 112 9.79 20.30 21.07
N LYS A 113 9.09 19.90 20.00
CA LYS A 113 9.35 18.64 19.29
C LYS A 113 10.62 18.71 18.44
N LYS A 114 10.92 19.88 17.87
CA LYS A 114 12.19 20.13 17.19
C LYS A 114 13.36 20.09 18.16
N ILE A 115 13.24 20.75 19.31
CA ILE A 115 14.25 20.71 20.38
C ILE A 115 14.45 19.26 20.84
N GLY A 116 13.37 18.52 21.09
CA GLY A 116 13.45 17.11 21.44
C GLY A 116 14.17 16.26 20.39
N LEU A 117 13.95 16.52 19.10
CA LEU A 117 14.68 15.85 18.01
C LEU A 117 16.17 16.20 18.04
N ILE A 118 16.54 17.47 18.24
CA ILE A 118 17.94 17.90 18.34
C ILE A 118 18.62 17.21 19.52
N VAL A 119 17.99 17.21 20.70
CA VAL A 119 18.50 16.51 21.89
C VAL A 119 18.69 15.02 21.60
N PHE A 120 17.71 14.39 20.94
CA PHE A 120 17.81 12.99 20.52
C PHE A 120 18.99 12.74 19.57
N CYS A 121 19.22 13.62 18.60
CA CYS A 121 20.37 13.54 17.68
C CYS A 121 21.70 13.67 18.43
N VAL A 122 21.82 14.63 19.36
CA VAL A 122 23.02 14.82 20.17
C VAL A 122 23.29 13.58 21.04
N LEU A 123 22.26 13.04 21.69
CA LEU A 123 22.39 11.82 22.48
C LEU A 123 22.85 10.64 21.64
N LEU A 124 22.27 10.43 20.45
CA LEU A 124 22.71 9.37 19.54
C LEU A 124 24.15 9.57 19.07
N PHE A 125 24.56 10.81 18.80
CA PHE A 125 25.94 11.12 18.46
C PHE A 125 26.90 10.77 19.61
N LEU A 126 26.58 11.17 20.85
CA LEU A 126 27.38 10.84 22.03
C LEU A 126 27.48 9.32 22.24
N LEU A 127 26.42 8.57 21.97
CA LEU A 127 26.43 7.11 22.03
C LEU A 127 27.39 6.51 20.99
N THR A 128 27.54 7.12 19.80
CA THR A 128 28.50 6.62 18.80
C THR A 128 29.96 6.68 19.27
N LYS A 129 30.30 7.63 20.15
CA LYS A 129 31.66 7.85 20.65
C LYS A 129 31.99 7.00 21.87
N ASN A 130 31.01 6.75 22.73
CA ASN A 130 31.25 6.13 24.03
C ASN A 130 30.90 4.63 24.10
N LEU A 131 30.20 4.07 23.10
CA LEU A 131 29.85 2.65 23.09
C LEU A 131 30.93 1.79 22.42
N SER A 132 31.13 0.59 22.94
CA SER A 132 31.89 -0.46 22.26
C SER A 132 31.20 -0.90 20.96
N ASP A 133 31.95 -1.43 20.01
CA ASP A 133 31.42 -1.81 18.69
C ASP A 133 30.26 -2.79 18.76
N LYS A 134 30.38 -3.83 19.59
CA LYS A 134 29.33 -4.84 19.76
C LYS A 134 28.03 -4.23 20.30
N VAL A 135 28.13 -3.34 21.28
CA VAL A 135 26.97 -2.68 21.88
C VAL A 135 26.34 -1.67 20.91
N PHE A 136 27.16 -0.91 20.19
CA PHE A 136 26.71 0.01 19.16
C PHE A 136 25.90 -0.71 18.08
N VAL A 137 26.45 -1.76 17.47
CA VAL A 137 25.76 -2.52 16.41
C VAL A 137 24.45 -3.10 16.92
N GLY A 138 24.44 -3.70 18.12
CA GLY A 138 23.22 -4.24 18.72
C GLY A 138 22.13 -3.18 18.96
N LEU A 139 22.50 -2.03 19.55
CA LEU A 139 21.57 -0.94 19.80
C LEU A 139 20.96 -0.38 18.50
N PHE A 140 21.80 -0.11 17.50
CA PHE A 140 21.34 0.46 16.24
C PHE A 140 20.50 -0.54 15.42
N ALA A 141 20.81 -1.84 15.49
CA ALA A 141 19.93 -2.87 14.92
C ALA A 141 18.55 -2.85 15.59
N VAL A 142 18.47 -2.75 16.92
CA VAL A 142 17.19 -2.64 17.63
C VAL A 142 16.42 -1.38 17.19
N LEU A 143 17.07 -0.21 17.16
CA LEU A 143 16.43 1.04 16.74
C LEU A 143 15.92 0.98 15.29
N ALA A 144 16.69 0.35 14.41
CA ALA A 144 16.36 0.13 13.02
C ALA A 144 15.14 -0.80 12.83
N TYR A 145 15.20 -1.98 13.43
CA TYR A 145 14.26 -3.06 13.13
C TYR A 145 13.01 -3.05 14.01
N LEU A 146 13.06 -2.50 15.23
CA LEU A 146 11.91 -2.47 16.14
C LEU A 146 10.66 -1.81 15.51
N PRO A 147 10.76 -0.63 14.84
CA PRO A 147 9.60 -0.03 14.18
C PRO A 147 9.04 -0.90 13.05
N ILE A 148 9.90 -1.61 12.31
CA ILE A 148 9.51 -2.53 11.23
C ILE A 148 8.73 -3.71 11.82
N PHE A 149 9.28 -4.36 12.85
CA PHE A 149 8.60 -5.44 13.56
C PHE A 149 7.26 -5.00 14.14
N SER A 150 7.18 -3.77 14.67
CA SER A 150 5.93 -3.22 15.18
C SER A 150 4.85 -3.10 14.08
N MET A 151 5.24 -2.74 12.86
CA MET A 151 4.33 -2.68 11.72
C MET A 151 3.87 -4.05 11.27
N PHE A 152 4.79 -5.02 11.17
CA PHE A 152 4.44 -6.41 10.87
C PHE A 152 3.47 -6.98 11.92
N PHE A 153 3.77 -6.78 13.20
CA PHE A 153 2.90 -7.24 14.29
C PHE A 153 1.51 -6.61 14.22
N LEU A 154 1.41 -5.30 13.92
CA LEU A 154 0.13 -4.63 13.70
C LEU A 154 -0.62 -5.18 12.48
N GLY A 155 0.09 -5.44 11.39
CA GLY A 155 -0.47 -6.07 10.19
C GLY A 155 -1.06 -7.45 10.51
N ILE A 156 -0.30 -8.30 11.18
CA ILE A 156 -0.72 -9.65 11.62
C ILE A 156 -1.92 -9.56 12.58
N LYS A 157 -1.84 -8.71 13.61
CA LYS A 157 -2.94 -8.51 14.57
C LYS A 157 -4.23 -8.10 13.87
N ASN A 158 -4.15 -7.18 12.92
CA ASN A 158 -5.31 -6.70 12.17
C ASN A 158 -5.81 -7.73 11.15
N PHE A 159 -4.93 -8.52 10.56
CA PHE A 159 -5.30 -9.66 9.73
C PHE A 159 -6.16 -10.65 10.51
N PHE A 160 -5.73 -11.05 11.72
CA PHE A 160 -6.51 -11.95 12.56
C PHE A 160 -7.80 -11.32 13.09
N LYS A 161 -7.75 -10.04 13.49
CA LYS A 161 -8.92 -9.34 14.07
C LYS A 161 -10.00 -9.05 13.03
N TYR A 162 -9.64 -8.60 11.84
CA TYR A 162 -10.59 -8.10 10.85
C TYR A 162 -10.74 -8.99 9.61
N ARG A 163 -9.91 -10.03 9.48
CA ARG A 163 -9.88 -10.94 8.32
C ARG A 163 -9.75 -10.22 6.96
N ILE A 164 -9.19 -9.01 6.96
CA ILE A 164 -8.97 -8.23 5.74
C ILE A 164 -7.85 -8.90 4.95
N LYS A 165 -8.18 -9.45 3.79
CA LYS A 165 -7.22 -10.04 2.86
C LYS A 165 -7.04 -9.08 1.68
N ASN A 166 -5.80 -8.74 1.34
CA ASN A 166 -5.43 -8.05 0.09
C ASN A 166 -6.19 -6.73 -0.18
N SER A 167 -5.88 -5.65 0.55
CA SER A 167 -6.27 -4.29 0.18
C SER A 167 -5.09 -3.56 -0.46
N LEU A 168 -5.31 -2.94 -1.63
CA LEU A 168 -4.28 -2.14 -2.27
C LEU A 168 -3.92 -0.92 -1.41
N ASN A 169 -4.91 -0.32 -0.74
CA ASN A 169 -4.70 0.80 0.17
C ASN A 169 -3.81 0.43 1.36
N ILE A 170 -4.14 -0.66 2.06
CA ILE A 170 -3.36 -1.12 3.22
C ILE A 170 -1.94 -1.50 2.78
N GLN A 171 -1.79 -2.21 1.65
CA GLN A 171 -0.48 -2.60 1.13
C GLN A 171 0.34 -1.37 0.73
N THR A 172 -0.24 -0.42 0.01
CA THR A 172 0.47 0.80 -0.40
C THR A 172 0.85 1.64 0.82
N ALA A 173 -0.03 1.78 1.81
CA ALA A 173 0.27 2.46 3.06
C ALA A 173 1.43 1.78 3.81
N PHE A 174 1.44 0.45 3.87
CA PHE A 174 2.55 -0.31 4.45
C PHE A 174 3.86 -0.07 3.70
N THR A 175 3.88 -0.21 2.38
CA THR A 175 5.06 0.02 1.53
C THR A 175 5.63 1.42 1.74
N VAL A 176 4.76 2.43 1.68
CA VAL A 176 5.13 3.82 1.98
C VAL A 176 5.73 3.93 3.38
N SER A 177 5.19 3.23 4.38
CA SER A 177 5.66 3.33 5.76
C SER A 177 7.03 2.72 6.00
N ILE A 178 7.41 1.71 5.22
CA ILE A 178 8.72 1.06 5.30
C ILE A 178 9.78 1.69 4.38
N LEU A 179 9.45 2.72 3.58
CA LEU A 179 10.44 3.37 2.72
C LEU A 179 11.67 3.92 3.49
N GLY A 180 11.50 4.25 4.78
CA GLY A 180 12.63 4.64 5.64
C GLY A 180 13.71 3.56 5.80
N VAL A 181 13.38 2.28 5.59
CA VAL A 181 14.34 1.17 5.65
C VAL A 181 15.39 1.25 4.54
N GLY A 182 15.05 1.89 3.41
CA GLY A 182 15.98 2.11 2.31
C GLY A 182 17.24 2.88 2.73
N PHE A 183 17.14 3.77 3.73
CA PHE A 183 18.28 4.54 4.23
C PHE A 183 19.35 3.66 4.87
N LEU A 184 18.97 2.58 5.56
CA LEU A 184 19.95 1.63 6.10
C LEU A 184 20.65 0.85 5.00
N ASN A 185 19.90 0.43 3.98
CA ASN A 185 20.49 -0.33 2.88
C ASN A 185 21.58 0.50 2.18
N LEU A 186 21.36 1.81 2.03
CA LEU A 186 22.39 2.73 1.51
C LEU A 186 23.64 2.75 2.39
N THR A 187 23.51 2.77 3.73
CA THR A 187 24.68 2.72 4.62
C THR A 187 25.46 1.42 4.53
N LEU A 188 24.75 0.29 4.45
CA LEU A 188 25.37 -1.04 4.32
C LEU A 188 26.13 -1.18 3.00
N GLN A 189 25.60 -0.60 1.92
CA GLN A 189 26.21 -0.68 0.59
C GLN A 189 27.50 0.13 0.46
N LEU A 190 27.61 1.28 1.14
CA LEU A 190 28.84 2.08 1.14
C LEU A 190 29.99 1.33 1.82
N GLY A 191 29.69 0.60 2.90
CA GLY A 191 30.59 -0.35 3.55
C GLY A 191 31.95 0.22 4.01
N PRO A 192 32.80 -0.64 4.58
CA PRO A 192 34.15 -0.26 5.02
C PRO A 192 35.13 -0.01 3.85
N ARG A 193 34.70 -0.28 2.60
CA ARG A 193 35.53 -0.05 1.40
C ARG A 193 35.65 1.43 1.04
N VAL A 194 34.64 2.23 1.40
CA VAL A 194 34.59 3.67 1.06
C VAL A 194 34.86 4.54 2.29
N LEU A 195 34.43 4.10 3.47
CA LEU A 195 34.55 4.86 4.72
C LEU A 195 35.30 4.08 5.78
N ASN A 196 36.12 4.78 6.58
CA ASN A 196 36.67 4.19 7.79
C ASN A 196 35.56 3.93 8.82
N TRP A 197 35.86 3.12 9.84
CA TRP A 197 34.87 2.67 10.81
C TRP A 197 34.22 3.81 11.61
N GLU A 198 34.98 4.85 11.96
CA GLU A 198 34.44 6.01 12.69
C GLU A 198 33.42 6.80 11.86
N HIS A 199 33.74 7.07 10.59
CA HIS A 199 32.82 7.74 9.67
C HIS A 199 31.58 6.87 9.41
N LEU A 200 31.76 5.55 9.29
CA LEU A 200 30.66 4.62 9.11
C LEU A 200 29.72 4.61 10.32
N ARG A 201 30.26 4.63 11.56
CA ARG A 201 29.46 4.75 12.80
C ARG A 201 28.64 6.04 12.84
N ALA A 202 29.26 7.18 12.51
CA ALA A 202 28.55 8.45 12.44
C ALA A 202 27.45 8.43 11.37
N LEU A 203 27.73 7.86 10.20
CA LEU A 203 26.76 7.70 9.12
C LEU A 203 25.58 6.81 9.54
N PHE A 204 25.83 5.69 10.22
CA PHE A 204 24.77 4.84 10.78
C PHE A 204 23.88 5.59 11.76
N ALA A 205 24.46 6.43 12.63
CA ALA A 205 23.66 7.22 13.57
C ALA A 205 22.76 8.23 12.86
N ILE A 206 23.30 8.94 11.87
CA ILE A 206 22.52 9.87 11.04
C ILE A 206 21.39 9.15 10.33
N MET A 207 21.67 8.01 9.69
CA MET A 207 20.68 7.28 8.90
C MET A 207 19.64 6.58 9.77
N ALA A 208 20.00 6.15 10.98
CA ALA A 208 19.05 5.64 11.96
C ALA A 208 18.08 6.72 12.45
N ILE A 209 18.53 7.98 12.60
CA ILE A 209 17.63 9.11 12.91
C ILE A 209 16.62 9.30 11.78
N PHE A 210 17.10 9.38 10.53
CA PHE A 210 16.21 9.51 9.37
C PHE A 210 15.23 8.35 9.30
N GLN A 211 15.72 7.12 9.38
CA GLN A 211 14.87 5.94 9.40
C GLN A 211 13.83 6.02 10.51
N PHE A 212 14.22 6.29 11.76
CA PHE A 212 13.30 6.36 12.89
C PHE A 212 12.19 7.38 12.64
N VAL A 213 12.54 8.60 12.19
CA VAL A 213 11.57 9.65 11.85
C VAL A 213 10.63 9.19 10.74
N PHE A 214 11.17 8.72 9.61
CA PHE A 214 10.37 8.31 8.46
C PHE A 214 9.46 7.11 8.76
N THR A 215 9.97 6.13 9.49
CA THR A 215 9.25 4.92 9.85
C THR A 215 8.21 5.18 10.94
N TYR A 216 8.46 6.10 11.88
CA TYR A 216 7.46 6.55 12.86
C TYR A 216 6.29 7.27 12.19
N LEU A 217 6.59 8.20 11.28
CA LEU A 217 5.55 8.91 10.51
C LEU A 217 4.78 7.95 9.61
N GLY A 218 5.49 7.01 8.96
CA GLY A 218 4.90 5.91 8.22
C GLY A 218 3.93 5.10 9.08
N LEU A 219 4.37 4.65 10.25
CA LEU A 219 3.54 3.87 11.17
C LEU A 219 2.23 4.57 11.55
N LYS A 220 2.24 5.90 11.73
CA LYS A 220 1.01 6.68 11.96
C LYS A 220 0.06 6.61 10.77
N VAL A 221 0.55 6.88 9.56
CA VAL A 221 -0.24 6.78 8.31
C VAL A 221 -0.78 5.37 8.15
N TYR A 222 0.05 4.34 8.32
CA TYR A 222 -0.36 2.94 8.23
C TYR A 222 -1.46 2.57 9.22
N ARG A 223 -1.35 3.00 10.49
CA ARG A 223 -2.39 2.78 11.51
C ARG A 223 -3.71 3.46 11.13
N LYS A 224 -3.66 4.69 10.60
CA LYS A 224 -4.84 5.42 10.13
C LYS A 224 -5.52 4.66 8.99
N SER A 225 -4.76 4.27 7.97
CA SER A 225 -5.29 3.50 6.83
C SER A 225 -5.84 2.14 7.25
N LEU A 226 -5.14 1.41 8.12
CA LEU A 226 -5.62 0.15 8.67
C LEU A 226 -6.99 0.30 9.35
N LYS A 227 -7.16 1.33 10.18
CA LYS A 227 -8.43 1.57 10.88
C LYS A 227 -9.55 1.93 9.89
N GLU A 228 -9.26 2.81 8.94
CA GLU A 228 -10.21 3.25 7.92
C GLU A 228 -10.71 2.08 7.06
N TYR A 229 -9.80 1.33 6.45
CA TYR A 229 -10.14 0.22 5.56
C TYR A 229 -10.68 -1.01 6.33
N ALA A 230 -10.33 -1.18 7.60
CA ALA A 230 -10.98 -2.16 8.46
C ALA A 230 -12.43 -1.82 8.79
N ASN A 231 -12.73 -0.53 8.95
CA ASN A 231 -14.12 -0.09 9.14
C ASN A 231 -14.92 -0.27 7.85
N LEU A 232 -14.34 0.10 6.70
CA LEU A 232 -14.97 -0.07 5.40
C LEU A 232 -15.27 -1.55 5.11
N HIS A 233 -14.29 -2.43 5.28
CA HIS A 233 -14.46 -3.86 5.07
C HIS A 233 -15.56 -4.47 5.96
N ARG A 234 -15.65 -4.05 7.23
CA ARG A 234 -16.72 -4.50 8.12
C ARG A 234 -18.11 -4.04 7.68
N LYS A 235 -18.23 -2.79 7.24
CA LYS A 235 -19.51 -2.27 6.70
C LYS A 235 -19.96 -3.06 5.48
N LEU A 236 -19.02 -3.48 4.63
CA LEU A 236 -19.32 -4.28 3.44
C LEU A 236 -19.76 -5.71 3.79
N GLN A 237 -19.25 -6.28 4.89
CA GLN A 237 -19.67 -7.61 5.36
C GLN A 237 -21.03 -7.62 6.06
N SER A 238 -21.56 -6.46 6.44
CA SER A 238 -22.87 -6.32 7.10
C SER A 238 -24.03 -6.04 6.14
N ILE A 239 -23.74 -5.89 4.84
CA ILE A 239 -24.72 -5.72 3.75
C ILE A 239 -24.98 -7.09 3.13
#